data_AF-A0A318KX01-F1
#
_entry.id   AF-A0A318KX01-F1
#
_cell.length_a   1.000
_cell.length_b   1.000
_cell.length_c   1.000
_cell.angle_alpha   90.00
_cell.angle_beta   90.00
_cell.angle_gamma   90.00
#
_symmetry.space_group_name_H-M   'P 1'
#
loop_
_entity.id
_entity.type
_entity.pdbx_description
1 polymer ?
#
loop_
_entity_poly.entity_id
_entity_poly.type
_entity_poly.pdbx_seq_one_letter_code
_entity_poly.pdbx_strand_id
1 'polypeptide(L)'
;MLLRAHRLLLIALALLLGACASPASKNVQITQTTRGVEIRSSDKILFDSGKADVKPEGKAFLDRIASILKTRTRKPISIEGHTDNVGSVELNRDLSELRALAVMKGLMDRGVPKARMAYVGYGMSRPIADNSTAEGRLLNRRTEIIILEERKENIGSPLDDLAGFFNGMVELGKRLFN
;
A
#
# COMPACT_ATOMS: atom_id res chain seq x y z
N MET A 1 55.47 -14.83 3.81
CA MET A 1 55.13 -14.96 5.25
C MET A 1 55.06 -13.56 5.83
N LEU A 2 54.00 -12.99 6.39
CA LEU A 2 52.67 -13.47 6.74
C LEU A 2 51.68 -12.28 6.60
N LEU A 3 50.45 -12.63 6.27
CA LEU A 3 49.24 -11.82 6.23
C LEU A 3 48.96 -11.06 7.55
N ARG A 4 48.36 -9.86 7.40
CA ARG A 4 47.20 -9.34 8.16
C ARG A 4 47.22 -9.43 9.69
N ALA A 5 47.46 -8.29 10.35
CA ALA A 5 46.93 -7.96 11.69
C ALA A 5 47.23 -6.46 11.92
N HIS A 6 46.32 -5.51 11.80
CA HIS A 6 45.25 -5.19 12.74
C HIS A 6 44.28 -4.21 12.03
N ARG A 7 43.15 -4.69 11.54
CA ARG A 7 41.99 -3.85 11.15
C ARG A 7 40.93 -3.90 12.25
N LEU A 8 41.36 -3.74 13.50
CA LEU A 8 40.54 -3.88 14.70
C LEU A 8 40.70 -2.64 15.57
N LEU A 9 40.10 -1.54 15.14
CA LEU A 9 39.63 -0.50 16.05
C LEU A 9 38.65 0.41 15.29
N LEU A 10 37.52 0.72 15.93
CA LEU A 10 36.46 1.65 15.49
C LEU A 10 35.32 1.06 14.63
N ILE A 11 34.80 -0.12 15.00
CA ILE A 11 33.37 -0.44 14.80
C ILE A 11 32.69 -0.30 16.16
N ALA A 12 32.42 0.93 16.60
CA ALA A 12 31.57 1.21 17.77
C ALA A 12 31.25 2.70 17.91
N LEU A 13 30.66 3.33 16.88
CA LEU A 13 29.89 4.58 17.08
C LEU A 13 28.94 4.85 15.90
N ALA A 14 28.02 3.92 15.66
CA ALA A 14 26.86 4.15 14.79
C ALA A 14 25.58 3.80 15.57
N LEU A 15 25.38 4.48 16.68
CA LEU A 15 24.21 4.37 17.55
C LEU A 15 23.86 5.79 18.02
N LEU A 16 23.43 6.63 17.08
CA LEU A 16 22.70 7.90 17.33
C LEU A 16 22.49 8.62 16.01
N LEU A 17 21.70 8.02 15.13
CA LEU A 17 20.86 8.70 14.14
C LEU A 17 19.95 7.60 13.64
N GLY A 18 18.91 7.31 14.44
CA GLY A 18 17.70 6.73 13.89
C GLY A 18 17.28 7.68 12.78
N ALA A 19 17.63 7.34 11.56
CA ALA A 19 17.14 8.00 10.38
C ALA A 19 15.63 7.78 10.43
N CYS A 20 14.91 8.75 10.99
CA CYS A 20 13.52 9.00 10.66
C CYS A 20 13.51 9.50 9.21
N ALA A 21 13.97 8.66 8.29
CA ALA A 21 13.67 8.79 6.89
C ALA A 21 12.19 8.42 6.82
N SER A 22 11.32 9.43 6.96
CA SER A 22 9.94 9.31 6.50
C SER A 22 10.03 8.73 5.09
N PRO A 23 9.48 7.52 4.85
CA PRO A 23 9.47 7.01 3.50
C PRO A 23 8.73 8.04 2.67
N ALA A 24 9.43 8.66 1.71
CA ALA A 24 8.80 9.54 0.74
C ALA A 24 7.51 8.88 0.28
N SER A 25 6.38 9.60 0.35
CA SER A 25 5.05 9.01 0.25
C SER A 25 4.81 8.44 -1.14
N LYS A 26 5.29 7.22 -1.39
CA LYS A 26 4.99 6.47 -2.60
C LYS A 26 3.51 6.12 -2.55
N ASN A 27 2.80 6.44 -3.61
CA ASN A 27 1.36 6.22 -3.71
C ASN A 27 1.04 4.73 -3.84
N VAL A 28 1.97 3.92 -4.38
CA VAL A 28 1.89 2.47 -4.35
C VAL A 28 3.20 1.90 -3.80
N GLN A 29 3.07 1.00 -2.81
CA GLN A 29 4.17 0.29 -2.18
C GLN A 29 3.85 -1.20 -2.14
N ILE A 30 4.86 -2.03 -2.40
CA ILE A 30 4.72 -3.49 -2.32
C ILE A 30 5.74 -4.00 -1.32
N THR A 31 5.29 -4.82 -0.39
CA THR A 31 6.13 -5.33 0.70
C THR A 31 5.82 -6.79 0.98
N GLN A 32 6.87 -7.60 1.13
CA GLN A 32 6.71 -8.96 1.66
C GLN A 32 6.48 -8.85 3.16
N THR A 33 5.37 -9.40 3.64
CA THR A 33 5.02 -9.47 5.06
C THR A 33 4.97 -10.93 5.51
N THR A 34 4.80 -11.15 6.81
CA THR A 34 4.54 -12.49 7.38
C THR A 34 3.21 -13.07 6.92
N ARG A 35 2.24 -12.24 6.54
CA ARG A 35 0.92 -12.66 6.05
C ARG A 35 0.92 -13.01 4.56
N GLY A 36 1.94 -12.57 3.82
CA GLY A 36 2.03 -12.72 2.36
C GLY A 36 2.50 -11.42 1.69
N VAL A 37 2.11 -11.21 0.44
CA VAL A 37 2.50 -10.00 -0.31
C VAL A 37 1.46 -8.91 -0.09
N GLU A 38 1.89 -7.79 0.51
CA GLU A 38 1.04 -6.60 0.71
C GLU A 38 1.28 -5.60 -0.41
N ILE A 39 0.19 -5.15 -1.02
CA ILE A 39 0.15 -4.04 -1.96
C ILE A 39 -0.60 -2.90 -1.26
N ARG A 40 0.16 -1.91 -0.80
CA ARG A 40 -0.36 -0.71 -0.16
C ARG A 40 -0.55 0.39 -1.19
N SER A 41 -1.76 0.94 -1.24
CA SER A 41 -2.10 2.05 -2.12
C SER A 41 -2.61 3.24 -1.31
N SER A 42 -2.20 4.45 -1.67
CA SER A 42 -2.79 5.66 -1.13
C SER A 42 -4.21 5.82 -1.66
N ASP A 43 -5.14 6.20 -0.78
CA ASP A 43 -6.53 6.43 -1.17
C ASP A 43 -6.65 7.52 -2.25
N LYS A 44 -5.66 8.41 -2.40
CA LYS A 44 -5.62 9.42 -3.47
C LYS A 44 -5.61 8.80 -4.88
N ILE A 45 -5.17 7.56 -5.05
CA ILE A 45 -5.25 6.86 -6.34
C ILE A 45 -6.67 6.36 -6.57
N LEU A 46 -7.31 5.83 -5.53
CA LEU A 46 -8.56 5.08 -5.63
C LEU A 46 -9.80 5.98 -5.52
N PHE A 47 -9.77 7.01 -4.69
CA PHE A 47 -10.95 7.75 -4.25
C PHE A 47 -10.71 9.27 -4.19
N ASP A 48 -11.80 10.04 -4.26
CA ASP A 48 -11.81 11.42 -3.82
C ASP A 48 -11.91 11.51 -2.29
N SER A 49 -11.58 12.68 -1.74
CA SER A 49 -11.73 12.95 -0.31
C SER A 49 -13.17 12.69 0.16
N GLY A 50 -13.32 11.96 1.27
CA GLY A 50 -14.62 11.60 1.86
C GLY A 50 -15.49 10.65 1.04
N LYS A 51 -15.04 10.18 -0.14
CA LYS A 51 -15.81 9.27 -1.00
C LYS A 51 -15.29 7.83 -0.92
N ALA A 52 -16.16 6.90 -1.32
CA ALA A 52 -15.84 5.48 -1.51
C ALA A 52 -16.03 5.00 -2.96
N ASP A 53 -16.48 5.87 -3.87
CA ASP A 53 -16.59 5.55 -5.29
C ASP A 53 -15.21 5.55 -5.95
N VAL A 54 -14.86 4.45 -6.62
CA VAL A 54 -13.57 4.32 -7.30
C VAL A 54 -13.53 5.22 -8.53
N LYS A 55 -12.60 6.18 -8.53
CA LYS A 55 -12.41 7.14 -9.61
C LYS A 55 -11.70 6.52 -10.83
N PRO A 56 -11.65 7.19 -12.00
CA PRO A 56 -11.06 6.62 -13.22
C PRO A 56 -9.62 6.10 -13.06
N GLU A 57 -8.74 6.83 -12.36
CA GLU A 57 -7.36 6.39 -12.10
C GLU A 57 -7.33 5.13 -11.24
N GLY A 58 -8.26 5.05 -10.27
CA GLY A 58 -8.46 3.87 -9.43
C GLY A 58 -8.92 2.66 -10.25
N LYS A 59 -9.77 2.86 -11.27
CA LYS A 59 -10.19 1.78 -12.18
C LYS A 59 -8.99 1.20 -12.94
N ALA A 60 -8.11 2.05 -13.46
CA ALA A 60 -6.88 1.61 -14.11
C ALA A 60 -5.93 0.87 -13.15
N PHE A 61 -5.87 1.28 -11.89
CA PHE A 61 -5.14 0.54 -10.85
C PHE A 61 -5.73 -0.86 -10.64
N LEU A 62 -7.05 -0.95 -10.50
CA LEU A 62 -7.75 -2.22 -10.34
C LEU A 62 -7.62 -3.14 -11.56
N ASP A 63 -7.56 -2.60 -12.79
CA ASP A 63 -7.33 -3.40 -14.01
C ASP A 63 -6.01 -4.17 -13.93
N ARG A 64 -4.93 -3.48 -13.54
CA ARG A 64 -3.61 -4.08 -13.41
C ARG A 64 -3.54 -5.07 -12.25
N ILE A 65 -4.11 -4.72 -11.10
CA ILE A 65 -4.20 -5.62 -9.95
C ILE A 65 -4.98 -6.89 -10.32
N ALA A 66 -6.15 -6.75 -10.92
CA ALA A 66 -6.95 -7.90 -11.33
C ALA A 66 -6.23 -8.79 -12.34
N SER A 67 -5.48 -8.21 -13.28
CA SER A 67 -4.65 -8.98 -14.20
C SER A 67 -3.63 -9.84 -13.46
N ILE A 68 -2.90 -9.25 -12.49
CA ILE A 68 -1.92 -9.97 -11.67
C ILE A 68 -2.61 -11.08 -10.84
N LEU A 69 -3.71 -10.76 -10.17
CA LEU A 69 -4.46 -11.70 -9.32
C LEU A 69 -5.08 -12.86 -10.10
N LYS A 70 -5.33 -12.70 -11.40
CA LYS A 70 -5.86 -13.75 -12.29
C LYS A 70 -4.76 -14.55 -12.99
N THR A 71 -3.59 -13.97 -13.22
CA THR A 71 -2.55 -14.64 -14.02
C THR A 71 -1.43 -15.24 -13.19
N ARG A 72 -1.12 -14.66 -12.01
CA ARG A 72 0.07 -15.02 -11.23
C ARG A 72 -0.21 -15.79 -9.96
N THR A 73 -1.42 -15.70 -9.40
CA THR A 73 -1.74 -16.35 -8.14
C THR A 73 -3.19 -16.84 -8.07
N ARG A 74 -3.45 -17.84 -7.22
CA ARG A 74 -4.79 -18.32 -6.86
C ARG A 74 -5.05 -18.18 -5.36
N LYS A 75 -4.12 -17.58 -4.62
CA LYS A 75 -4.19 -17.44 -3.17
C LYS A 75 -5.38 -16.56 -2.72
N PRO A 76 -5.83 -16.73 -1.47
CA PRO A 76 -6.79 -15.84 -0.83
C PRO A 76 -6.26 -14.41 -0.70
N ILE A 77 -7.16 -13.45 -0.60
CA ILE A 77 -6.88 -12.02 -0.66
C ILE A 77 -7.64 -11.33 0.48
N SER A 78 -6.92 -10.53 1.27
CA SER A 78 -7.51 -9.59 2.23
C SER A 78 -7.46 -8.17 1.66
N ILE A 79 -8.56 -7.45 1.74
CA ILE A 79 -8.66 -6.05 1.32
C ILE A 79 -8.99 -5.21 2.56
N GLU A 80 -8.06 -4.35 2.96
CA GLU A 80 -8.12 -3.65 4.24
C GLU A 80 -8.14 -2.13 4.00
N GLY A 81 -9.18 -1.48 4.50
CA GLY A 81 -9.33 -0.03 4.43
C GLY A 81 -8.89 0.64 5.73
N HIS A 82 -8.20 1.78 5.62
CA HIS A 82 -7.74 2.57 6.75
C HIS A 82 -7.94 4.07 6.52
N THR A 83 -8.18 4.80 7.60
CA THR A 83 -8.28 6.27 7.61
C THR A 83 -7.18 6.89 8.47
N ASP A 84 -7.04 8.20 8.38
CA ASP A 84 -6.39 8.97 9.44
C ASP A 84 -7.34 9.15 10.64
N ASN A 85 -6.92 9.96 11.60
CA ASN A 85 -7.69 10.25 12.81
C ASN A 85 -8.63 11.47 12.69
N VAL A 86 -8.91 11.97 11.48
CA VAL A 86 -9.80 13.13 11.31
C VAL A 86 -11.25 12.63 11.22
N GLY A 87 -12.15 13.20 12.03
CA GLY A 87 -13.56 12.79 12.11
C GLY A 87 -13.85 11.82 13.26
N SER A 88 -15.09 11.32 13.35
CA SER A 88 -15.47 10.38 14.41
C SER A 88 -14.97 8.96 14.12
N VAL A 89 -14.86 8.15 15.18
CA VAL A 89 -14.45 6.74 15.11
C VAL A 89 -15.38 5.97 14.17
N GLU A 90 -16.68 6.19 14.30
CA GLU A 90 -17.74 5.51 13.55
C GLU A 90 -17.68 5.88 12.07
N LEU A 91 -17.58 7.17 11.75
CA LEU A 91 -17.45 7.63 10.36
C LEU A 91 -16.22 7.03 9.69
N ASN A 92 -15.09 6.99 10.40
CA ASN A 92 -13.85 6.46 9.88
C ASN A 92 -13.92 4.94 9.66
N ARG A 93 -14.54 4.21 10.58
CA ARG A 93 -14.78 2.77 10.43
C ARG A 93 -15.65 2.52 9.20
N ASP A 94 -16.81 3.16 9.11
CA ASP A 94 -17.78 2.94 8.04
C ASP A 94 -17.21 3.35 6.67
N LEU A 95 -16.49 4.49 6.59
CA LEU A 95 -15.83 4.93 5.36
C LEU A 95 -14.75 3.94 4.90
N SER A 96 -13.93 3.45 5.82
CA SER A 96 -12.89 2.48 5.49
C SER A 96 -13.46 1.15 5.01
N GLU A 97 -14.58 0.71 5.58
CA GLU A 97 -15.28 -0.51 5.18
C GLU A 97 -15.90 -0.37 3.80
N LEU A 98 -16.56 0.76 3.52
CA LEU A 98 -17.12 1.06 2.21
C LEU A 98 -16.04 1.11 1.12
N ARG A 99 -14.86 1.67 1.41
CA ARG A 99 -13.72 1.68 0.49
C ARG A 99 -13.17 0.29 0.22
N ALA A 100 -12.99 -0.52 1.26
CA ALA A 100 -12.53 -1.89 1.11
C ALA A 100 -13.53 -2.73 0.28
N LEU A 101 -14.83 -2.55 0.54
CA LEU A 101 -15.90 -3.16 -0.25
C LEU A 101 -15.88 -2.68 -1.71
N ALA A 102 -15.67 -1.40 -1.96
CA ALA A 102 -15.61 -0.84 -3.31
C ALA A 102 -14.44 -1.41 -4.13
N VAL A 103 -13.27 -1.59 -3.51
CA VAL A 103 -12.13 -2.27 -4.13
C VAL A 103 -12.47 -3.73 -4.43
N MET A 104 -13.06 -4.45 -3.49
CA MET A 104 -13.47 -5.84 -3.70
C MET A 104 -14.45 -5.97 -4.88
N LYS A 105 -15.51 -5.14 -4.91
CA LYS A 105 -16.47 -5.09 -6.02
C LYS A 105 -15.76 -4.79 -7.34
N GLY A 106 -14.90 -3.78 -7.36
CA GLY A 106 -14.16 -3.41 -8.56
C GLY A 106 -13.23 -4.51 -9.08
N LEU A 107 -12.68 -5.36 -8.20
CA LEU A 107 -11.93 -6.56 -8.59
C LEU A 107 -12.85 -7.70 -9.06
N MET A 108 -14.02 -7.86 -8.46
CA MET A 108 -15.04 -8.81 -8.91
C MET A 108 -15.51 -8.51 -10.33
N ASP A 109 -15.78 -7.24 -10.64
CA ASP A 109 -16.17 -6.78 -11.99
C ASP A 109 -15.10 -7.10 -13.04
N ARG A 110 -13.84 -7.25 -12.60
CA ARG A 110 -12.69 -7.64 -13.44
C ARG A 110 -12.43 -9.15 -13.45
N GLY A 111 -13.33 -9.94 -12.87
CA GLY A 111 -13.29 -11.40 -12.87
C GLY A 111 -12.43 -12.03 -11.78
N VAL A 112 -12.06 -11.32 -10.71
CA VAL A 112 -11.46 -11.94 -9.52
C VAL A 112 -12.59 -12.63 -8.72
N PRO A 113 -12.52 -13.95 -8.46
CA PRO A 113 -13.59 -14.66 -7.78
C PRO A 113 -13.85 -14.12 -6.36
N LYS A 114 -15.12 -13.84 -6.03
CA LYS A 114 -15.55 -13.41 -4.69
C LYS A 114 -15.05 -14.35 -3.59
N ALA A 115 -15.07 -15.66 -3.84
CA ALA A 115 -14.64 -16.68 -2.87
C ALA A 115 -13.15 -16.58 -2.48
N ARG A 116 -12.33 -15.85 -3.25
CA ARG A 116 -10.91 -15.60 -2.92
C ARG A 116 -10.71 -14.34 -2.10
N MET A 117 -11.74 -13.51 -1.89
CA MET A 117 -11.58 -12.17 -1.33
C MET A 117 -12.40 -12.01 -0.06
N ALA A 118 -11.78 -11.41 0.95
CA ALA A 118 -12.43 -10.84 2.11
C ALA A 118 -12.07 -9.35 2.21
N TYR A 119 -12.93 -8.56 2.85
CA TYR A 119 -12.68 -7.14 3.07
C TYR A 119 -12.97 -6.77 4.53
N VAL A 120 -12.28 -5.73 5.01
CA VAL A 120 -12.48 -5.19 6.36
C VAL A 120 -12.09 -3.70 6.40
N GLY A 121 -12.88 -2.91 7.12
CA GLY A 121 -12.56 -1.51 7.44
C GLY A 121 -12.03 -1.38 8.86
N TYR A 122 -10.78 -0.95 9.03
CA TYR A 122 -10.19 -0.72 10.35
C TYR A 122 -10.37 0.71 10.87
N GLY A 123 -10.87 1.63 10.03
CA GLY A 123 -10.89 3.05 10.31
C GLY A 123 -9.49 3.55 10.71
N MET A 124 -9.44 4.27 11.82
CA MET A 124 -8.21 4.87 12.34
C MET A 124 -7.46 3.98 13.35
N SER A 125 -7.91 2.73 13.59
CA SER A 125 -7.39 1.87 14.66
C SER A 125 -6.00 1.27 14.41
N ARG A 126 -5.51 1.33 13.17
CA ARG A 126 -4.20 0.79 12.75
C ARG A 126 -3.37 1.83 11.99
N PRO A 127 -2.88 2.88 12.67
CA PRO A 127 -2.02 3.88 12.04
C PRO A 127 -0.64 3.29 11.74
N ILE A 128 -0.03 3.74 10.64
CA ILE A 128 1.34 3.38 10.24
C ILE A 128 2.29 4.58 10.30
N ALA A 129 1.76 5.78 10.54
CA ALA A 129 2.50 7.02 10.67
C ALA A 129 1.82 7.97 11.67
N ASP A 130 2.56 9.00 12.10
CA ASP A 130 2.08 9.97 13.09
C ASP A 130 0.94 10.84 12.54
N ASN A 131 -0.25 10.69 13.13
CA ASN A 131 -1.44 11.47 12.80
C ASN A 131 -1.35 12.96 13.15
N SER A 132 -0.38 13.39 13.95
CA SER A 132 -0.14 14.81 14.23
C SER A 132 0.32 15.57 12.98
N THR A 133 1.01 14.90 12.06
CA THR A 133 1.57 15.49 10.84
C THR A 133 0.67 15.31 9.63
N ALA A 134 0.70 16.26 8.68
CA ALA A 134 -0.07 16.15 7.44
C ALA A 134 0.40 14.96 6.58
N GLU A 135 1.70 14.73 6.57
CA GLU A 135 2.39 13.64 5.89
C GLU A 135 1.99 12.28 6.48
N GLY A 136 1.98 12.16 7.81
CA GLY A 136 1.56 10.91 8.47
C GLY A 136 0.08 10.61 8.29
N ARG A 137 -0.79 11.63 8.33
CA ARG A 137 -2.22 11.45 7.96
C ARG A 137 -2.39 10.96 6.52
N LEU A 138 -1.61 11.50 5.58
CA LEU A 138 -1.61 11.05 4.19
C LEU A 138 -1.21 9.58 4.04
N LEU A 139 -0.24 9.11 4.82
CA LEU A 139 0.17 7.71 4.85
C LEU A 139 -0.89 6.79 5.48
N ASN A 140 -1.60 7.28 6.50
CA ASN A 140 -2.64 6.50 7.18
C ASN A 140 -3.90 6.28 6.31
N ARG A 141 -4.22 7.23 5.41
CA ARG A 141 -5.30 7.10 4.41
C ARG A 141 -4.89 6.19 3.26
N ARG A 142 -5.12 4.90 3.43
CA ARG A 142 -4.63 3.86 2.53
C ARG A 142 -5.59 2.68 2.43
N THR A 143 -5.44 1.96 1.33
CA THR A 143 -6.04 0.64 1.13
C THR A 143 -4.93 -0.38 0.91
N GLU A 144 -4.98 -1.49 1.64
CA GLU A 144 -4.05 -2.60 1.56
C GLU A 144 -4.71 -3.80 0.89
N ILE A 145 -4.08 -4.34 -0.14
CA ILE A 145 -4.47 -5.59 -0.79
C ILE A 145 -3.40 -6.62 -0.48
N ILE A 146 -3.74 -7.61 0.34
CA ILE A 146 -2.79 -8.60 0.85
C ILE A 146 -3.10 -9.94 0.21
N ILE A 147 -2.15 -10.47 -0.53
CA ILE A 147 -2.22 -11.81 -1.12
C ILE A 147 -1.66 -12.79 -0.10
N LEU A 148 -2.55 -13.52 0.56
CA LEU A 148 -2.23 -14.33 1.73
C LEU A 148 -1.32 -15.51 1.38
N GLU A 149 -0.32 -15.75 2.22
CA GLU A 149 0.69 -16.82 2.09
C GLU A 149 1.47 -16.80 0.77
N GLU A 150 1.42 -15.69 0.04
CA GLU A 150 2.14 -15.55 -1.22
C GLU A 150 3.54 -15.00 -0.97
N ARG A 151 4.43 -15.29 -1.92
CA ARG A 151 5.79 -14.74 -1.94
C ARG A 151 5.98 -13.79 -3.10
N LYS A 152 6.68 -12.67 -2.87
CA LYS A 152 6.89 -11.62 -3.87
C LYS A 152 7.51 -12.17 -5.15
N GLU A 153 8.42 -13.14 -5.04
CA GLU A 153 9.14 -13.75 -6.16
C GLU A 153 8.19 -14.50 -7.13
N ASN A 154 7.08 -15.05 -6.62
CA ASN A 154 6.10 -15.78 -7.43
C ASN A 154 5.26 -14.84 -8.30
N ILE A 155 5.11 -13.58 -7.87
CA ILE A 155 4.36 -12.57 -8.62
C ILE A 155 5.30 -11.76 -9.53
N GLY A 156 6.48 -11.41 -9.02
CA GLY A 156 7.61 -10.86 -9.79
C GLY A 156 7.44 -9.42 -10.27
N SER A 157 8.16 -9.12 -11.36
CA SER A 157 8.30 -7.81 -12.02
C SER A 157 7.00 -7.04 -12.27
N PRO A 158 5.85 -7.67 -12.61
CA PRO A 158 4.60 -6.93 -12.82
C PRO A 158 4.15 -6.07 -11.63
N LEU A 159 4.48 -6.48 -10.41
CA LEU A 159 4.21 -5.67 -9.22
C LEU A 159 5.15 -4.45 -9.14
N ASP A 160 6.44 -4.64 -9.43
CA ASP A 160 7.41 -3.54 -9.42
C ASP A 160 7.09 -2.53 -10.55
N ASP A 161 6.68 -3.00 -11.72
CA ASP A 161 6.22 -2.18 -12.85
C ASP A 161 4.96 -1.38 -12.50
N LEU A 162 4.01 -2.01 -11.80
CA LEU A 162 2.81 -1.36 -11.29
C LEU A 162 3.16 -0.20 -10.36
N ALA A 163 4.04 -0.43 -9.38
CA ALA A 163 4.47 0.63 -8.47
C ALA A 163 5.23 1.74 -9.21
N GLY A 164 6.10 1.39 -10.17
CA GLY A 164 6.81 2.37 -11.00
C GLY A 164 5.85 3.28 -11.78
N PHE A 165 4.85 2.68 -12.43
CA PHE A 165 3.85 3.40 -13.23
C PHE A 165 3.06 4.41 -12.39
N PHE A 166 2.45 3.98 -11.28
CA PHE A 166 1.59 4.86 -10.46
C PHE A 166 2.38 5.92 -9.69
N ASN A 167 3.61 5.60 -9.27
CA ASN A 167 4.46 6.60 -8.65
C ASN A 167 4.93 7.64 -9.69
N GLY A 168 5.21 7.23 -10.94
CA GLY A 168 5.58 8.13 -12.02
C GLY A 168 4.47 9.07 -12.51
N MET A 169 3.23 8.59 -12.61
CA MET A 169 2.08 9.43 -13.02
C MET A 169 1.86 10.62 -12.08
N VAL A 170 2.00 10.41 -10.78
CA VAL A 170 1.79 11.47 -9.78
C VAL A 170 2.91 12.50 -9.84
N GLU A 171 4.16 12.08 -10.06
CA GLU A 171 5.29 13.00 -10.24
C GLU A 171 5.16 13.83 -11.53
N LEU A 172 4.66 13.24 -12.62
CA LEU A 172 4.37 13.98 -13.85
C LEU A 172 3.27 15.03 -13.62
N GLY A 173 2.20 14.67 -12.92
CA GLY A 173 1.13 15.61 -12.56
C GLY A 173 1.66 16.80 -11.75
N LYS A 174 2.49 16.56 -10.73
CA LYS A 174 3.13 17.64 -9.97
C LYS A 174 3.99 18.56 -10.83
N ARG A 175 4.69 18.02 -11.84
CA ARG A 175 5.55 18.80 -12.75
C ARG A 175 4.79 19.63 -13.77
N LEU A 176 3.60 19.20 -14.18
CA LEU A 176 2.81 19.89 -15.21
C LEU A 176 1.90 20.98 -14.63
N PHE A 177 1.61 20.95 -13.32
CA PHE A 177 0.66 21.85 -12.66
C PHE A 177 1.24 22.68 -11.50
N ASN A 178 2.56 22.64 -11.29
CA ASN A 178 3.32 23.64 -10.51
C ASN A 178 4.13 24.50 -11.47
#